data_AF-A0AB38U1G1-F1
#
_entry.id   AF-A0AB38U1G1-F1
#
_cell.length_a   1.000
_cell.length_b   1.000
_cell.length_c   1.000
_cell.angle_alpha   90.00
_cell.angle_beta   90.00
_cell.angle_gamma   90.00
#
_symmetry.space_group_name_H-M   'P 1'
#
loop_
_entity.id
_entity.type
_entity.pdbx_description
1 polymer ?
#
loop_
_entity_poly.entity_id
_entity_poly.type
_entity_poly.pdbx_seq_one_letter_code
_entity_poly.pdbx_strand_id
1 'polypeptide(L)'
;MNHLTYLLYRPPLAKPGGPLVVMLHGCKQTAEAFALGTRIDRLADRHGFSVLLPEQSTGRHPHRCWNWFDPPAPAPGSDADAVASLVRAMIALHGFDPARVYLAGMSAGAGLAAQLGLHEPSLFAALGLHSGALAGAARSSIHALRVMQHGSRDEPIALIDAAIEFDRYPGMPVLIVHGELDGVVAKINAEQAARQWLRVNGLVDASGEATGGTRVMTEHGDRLVVDYRRRGRAIVRVCMVRGLGHAWSGGDDRLPFNAARGPDASAMLWAFFRTRRRALPVTSP
;
A
#
# COMPACT_ATOMS: atom_id res chain seq x y z
N MET A 1 9.89 2.80 23.53
CA MET A 1 10.80 2.18 22.53
C MET A 1 9.96 1.29 21.64
N ASN A 2 10.14 1.36 20.32
CA ASN A 2 9.44 0.49 19.38
C ASN A 2 10.16 -0.85 19.30
N HIS A 3 9.46 -1.95 19.51
CA HIS A 3 10.02 -3.31 19.57
C HIS A 3 9.80 -4.11 18.27
N LEU A 4 9.35 -3.47 17.19
CA LEU A 4 9.11 -4.14 15.92
C LEU A 4 10.46 -4.52 15.27
N THR A 5 10.62 -5.79 14.91
CA THR A 5 11.76 -6.25 14.11
C THR A 5 11.67 -5.63 12.72
N TYR A 6 12.81 -5.26 12.13
CA TYR A 6 12.85 -4.70 10.77
C TYR A 6 14.18 -4.96 10.07
N LEU A 7 14.14 -4.87 8.74
CA LEU A 7 15.32 -4.70 7.90
C LEU A 7 15.33 -3.28 7.32
N LEU A 8 16.50 -2.65 7.28
CA LEU A 8 16.71 -1.38 6.58
C LEU A 8 17.80 -1.57 5.53
N TYR A 9 17.41 -1.48 4.26
CA TYR A 9 18.34 -1.52 3.12
C TYR A 9 18.68 -0.10 2.66
N ARG A 10 19.97 0.21 2.61
CA ARG A 10 20.51 1.49 2.12
C ARG A 10 21.48 1.20 0.97
N PRO A 11 21.10 1.44 -0.29
CA PRO A 11 21.98 1.18 -1.41
C PRO A 11 23.17 2.14 -1.42
N PRO A 12 24.31 1.78 -2.03
CA PRO A 12 25.48 2.66 -2.14
C PRO A 12 25.18 4.02 -2.81
N LEU A 13 24.19 4.06 -3.72
CA LEU A 13 23.75 5.30 -4.39
C LEU A 13 22.78 6.16 -3.56
N ALA A 14 22.39 5.73 -2.35
CA ALA A 14 21.47 6.50 -1.50
C ALA A 14 22.11 7.82 -1.07
N LYS A 15 21.44 8.93 -1.39
CA LYS A 15 21.85 10.27 -0.94
C LYS A 15 21.30 10.56 0.46
N PRO A 16 22.00 11.37 1.28
CA PRO A 16 21.40 12.00 2.45
C PRO A 16 20.11 12.74 2.07
N GLY A 17 19.08 12.69 2.92
CA GLY A 17 17.76 13.23 2.54
C GLY A 17 17.11 12.47 1.38
N GLY A 18 17.44 11.19 1.18
CA GLY A 18 16.88 10.35 0.13
C GLY A 18 15.44 9.91 0.42
N PRO A 19 14.72 9.40 -0.60
CA PRO A 19 13.41 8.77 -0.40
C PRO A 19 13.49 7.49 0.42
N LEU A 20 12.41 7.20 1.14
CA LEU A 20 12.21 5.94 1.86
C LEU A 20 11.00 5.20 1.30
N VAL A 21 11.17 3.93 0.93
CA VAL A 21 10.07 3.02 0.58
C VAL A 21 9.89 2.03 1.73
N VAL A 22 8.71 2.02 2.34
CA VAL A 22 8.33 1.07 3.39
C VAL A 22 7.58 -0.09 2.74
N MET A 23 8.03 -1.32 2.95
CA MET A 23 7.49 -2.53 2.32
C MET A 23 6.94 -3.48 3.38
N LEU A 24 5.62 -3.68 3.41
CA LEU A 24 4.91 -4.55 4.35
C LEU A 24 4.62 -5.91 3.72
N HIS A 25 5.22 -6.96 4.28
CA HIS A 25 5.06 -8.33 3.79
C HIS A 25 3.64 -8.88 4.01
N GLY A 26 3.25 -9.92 3.27
CA GLY A 26 2.03 -10.68 3.51
C GLY A 26 2.18 -11.73 4.61
N CYS A 27 1.08 -12.40 4.96
CA CYS A 27 1.10 -13.49 5.93
C CYS A 27 2.11 -14.59 5.55
N LYS A 28 2.72 -15.20 6.56
CA LYS A 28 3.73 -16.29 6.49
C LYS A 28 5.08 -15.88 5.89
N GLN A 29 5.22 -14.65 5.40
CA GLN A 29 6.47 -14.11 4.90
C GLN A 29 7.30 -13.47 6.03
N THR A 30 8.61 -13.38 5.80
CA THR A 30 9.56 -12.57 6.59
C THR A 30 9.92 -11.32 5.80
N ALA A 31 10.51 -10.31 6.47
CA ALA A 31 11.03 -9.13 5.78
C ALA A 31 12.09 -9.51 4.73
N GLU A 32 12.97 -10.46 5.04
CA GLU A 32 14.01 -10.94 4.12
C GLU A 32 13.40 -11.63 2.89
N ALA A 33 12.49 -12.59 3.09
CA ALA A 33 11.85 -13.30 1.99
C ALA A 33 11.05 -12.34 1.09
N PHE A 34 10.43 -11.32 1.68
CA PHE A 34 9.71 -10.30 0.92
C PHE A 34 10.67 -9.39 0.13
N ALA A 35 11.80 -8.97 0.71
CA ALA A 35 12.82 -8.21 -0.01
C ALA A 35 13.34 -9.00 -1.23
N LEU A 36 13.74 -10.26 -1.02
CA LEU A 36 14.27 -11.12 -2.07
C LEU A 36 13.24 -11.42 -3.17
N GLY A 37 12.00 -11.73 -2.77
CA GLY A 37 10.92 -12.06 -3.70
C GLY A 37 10.52 -10.88 -4.59
N THR A 38 10.39 -9.69 -3.99
CA THR A 38 10.01 -8.47 -4.71
C THR A 38 11.18 -7.83 -5.47
N ARG A 39 12.43 -8.21 -5.17
CA ARG A 39 13.66 -7.66 -5.75
C ARG A 39 13.76 -6.14 -5.60
N ILE A 40 13.14 -5.60 -4.55
CA ILE A 40 13.07 -4.16 -4.31
C ILE A 40 14.45 -3.56 -4.00
N ASP A 41 15.33 -4.35 -3.40
CA ASP A 41 16.75 -4.07 -3.17
C ASP A 41 17.49 -3.73 -4.47
N ARG A 42 17.30 -4.53 -5.52
CA ARG A 42 17.92 -4.30 -6.83
C ARG A 42 17.42 -3.02 -7.48
N LEU A 43 16.16 -2.64 -7.22
CA LEU A 43 15.61 -1.38 -7.69
C LEU A 43 16.17 -0.20 -6.89
N ALA A 44 16.29 -0.35 -5.58
CA ALA A 44 16.93 0.61 -4.70
C ALA A 44 18.37 0.89 -5.14
N ASP A 45 19.14 -0.15 -5.48
CA ASP A 45 20.49 0.01 -6.04
C ASP A 45 20.52 0.84 -7.31
N ARG A 46 19.58 0.62 -8.24
CA ARG A 46 19.54 1.35 -9.51
C ARG A 46 19.05 2.79 -9.38
N HIS A 47 18.27 3.10 -8.34
CA HIS A 47 17.54 4.36 -8.25
C HIS A 47 17.84 5.21 -7.01
N GLY A 48 18.64 4.69 -6.07
CA GLY A 48 19.14 5.44 -4.90
C GLY A 48 18.08 5.77 -3.85
N PHE A 49 17.03 4.96 -3.68
CA PHE A 49 16.09 5.08 -2.57
C PHE A 49 16.38 4.02 -1.49
N SER A 50 16.09 4.31 -0.23
CA SER A 50 16.24 3.34 0.87
C SER A 50 14.95 2.53 1.06
N VAL A 51 15.06 1.32 1.60
CA VAL A 51 13.92 0.43 1.84
C VAL A 51 13.86 0.03 3.31
N LEU A 52 12.71 0.29 3.95
CA LEU A 52 12.41 -0.21 5.29
C LEU A 52 11.41 -1.37 5.17
N LEU A 53 11.75 -2.52 5.75
CA LEU A 53 10.89 -3.70 5.77
C LEU A 53 10.61 -4.09 7.23
N PRO A 54 9.53 -3.57 7.83
CA PRO A 54 9.05 -4.04 9.13
C PRO A 54 8.65 -5.51 9.06
N GLU A 55 8.84 -6.26 10.14
CA GLU A 55 8.49 -7.67 10.25
C GLU A 55 7.56 -7.92 11.44
N GLN A 56 6.43 -8.60 11.16
CA GLN A 56 5.54 -9.07 12.21
C GLN A 56 6.13 -10.28 12.96
N SER A 57 6.04 -10.25 14.28
CA SER A 57 6.51 -11.32 15.17
C SER A 57 5.55 -12.51 15.18
N THR A 58 6.10 -13.72 15.21
CA THR A 58 5.34 -14.95 15.46
C THR A 58 4.69 -14.96 16.85
N GLY A 59 5.24 -14.21 17.81
CA GLY A 59 4.66 -14.04 19.14
C GLY A 59 3.42 -13.14 19.16
N ARG A 60 3.26 -12.25 18.17
CA ARG A 60 2.05 -11.43 17.99
C ARG A 60 1.01 -12.13 17.12
N HIS A 61 1.45 -12.81 16.07
CA HIS A 61 0.56 -13.59 15.22
C HIS A 61 1.30 -14.84 14.71
N PRO A 62 0.78 -16.06 14.89
CA PRO A 62 1.50 -17.30 14.56
C PRO A 62 1.87 -17.41 13.08
N HIS A 63 1.10 -16.76 12.20
CA HIS A 63 1.39 -16.66 10.77
C HIS A 63 2.07 -15.35 10.36
N ARG A 64 2.60 -14.54 11.28
CA ARG A 64 3.16 -13.20 10.98
C ARG A 64 2.20 -12.32 10.15
N CYS A 65 0.90 -12.47 10.32
CA CYS A 65 -0.06 -11.61 9.63
C CYS A 65 -0.13 -10.28 10.36
N TRP A 66 -0.16 -9.20 9.60
CA TRP A 66 -0.57 -7.89 10.10
C TRP A 66 -2.06 -7.91 10.44
N ASN A 67 -2.43 -7.29 11.56
CA ASN A 67 -3.80 -7.02 11.91
C ASN A 67 -4.25 -5.73 11.20
N TRP A 68 -4.91 -5.90 10.05
CA TRP A 68 -5.38 -4.80 9.20
C TRP A 68 -6.88 -4.50 9.35
N PHE A 69 -7.58 -5.28 10.17
CA PHE A 69 -9.03 -5.22 10.40
C PHE A 69 -9.37 -4.70 11.80
N ASP A 70 -8.39 -4.08 12.46
CA ASP A 70 -8.57 -3.35 13.72
C ASP A 70 -9.54 -2.16 13.55
N PRO A 71 -10.13 -1.63 14.64
CA PRO A 71 -11.17 -0.61 14.61
C PRO A 71 -10.81 0.67 13.81
N PRO A 72 -11.80 1.54 13.54
CA PRO A 72 -11.70 2.65 12.57
C PRO A 72 -10.56 3.64 12.80
N ALA A 73 -9.88 3.62 13.95
CA ALA A 73 -8.63 4.32 14.17
C ALA A 73 -7.62 3.36 14.83
N PRO A 74 -6.33 3.39 14.44
CA PRO A 74 -5.29 2.60 15.09
C PRO A 74 -5.25 2.86 16.60
N ALA A 75 -5.42 1.80 17.39
CA ALA A 75 -5.23 1.89 18.83
C ALA A 75 -3.72 1.94 19.17
N PRO A 76 -3.31 2.57 20.29
CA PRO A 76 -1.95 2.46 20.81
C PRO A 76 -1.52 1.00 20.93
N GLY A 77 -0.34 0.66 20.42
CA GLY A 77 0.19 -0.71 20.43
C GLY A 77 -0.35 -1.65 19.34
N SER A 78 -1.26 -1.17 18.48
CA SER A 78 -1.66 -1.85 17.24
C SER A 78 -0.49 -1.99 16.27
N ASP A 79 -0.64 -2.85 15.27
CA ASP A 79 0.37 -3.01 14.22
C ASP A 79 0.59 -1.71 13.43
N ALA A 80 -0.49 -0.95 13.16
CA ALA A 80 -0.40 0.32 12.46
C ALA A 80 0.38 1.35 13.30
N ASP A 81 0.08 1.48 14.59
CA ASP A 81 0.81 2.37 15.50
C ASP A 81 2.31 1.99 15.56
N ALA A 82 2.62 0.71 15.70
CA ALA A 82 4.00 0.22 15.71
C ALA A 82 4.73 0.53 14.39
N VAL A 83 4.11 0.33 13.23
CA VAL A 83 4.74 0.66 11.94
C VAL A 83 4.92 2.17 11.79
N ALA A 84 3.91 2.98 12.10
CA ALA A 84 3.98 4.44 11.99
C ALA A 84 5.09 5.02 12.90
N SER A 85 5.18 4.52 14.13
CA SER A 85 6.23 4.87 15.09
C SER A 85 7.62 4.51 14.56
N LEU A 86 7.77 3.32 13.95
CA LEU A 86 9.05 2.89 13.37
C LEU A 86 9.46 3.81 12.22
N VAL A 87 8.54 4.11 11.31
CA VAL A 87 8.81 4.98 10.16
C VAL A 87 9.24 6.37 10.63
N ARG A 88 8.55 6.97 11.61
CA ARG A 88 8.95 8.26 12.20
C ARG A 88 10.34 8.21 12.83
N ALA A 89 10.65 7.13 13.56
CA ALA A 89 11.97 6.94 14.15
C ALA A 89 13.07 6.82 13.08
N MET A 90 12.81 6.08 11.98
CA MET A 90 13.76 5.93 10.88
C MET A 90 14.01 7.24 10.13
N ILE A 91 12.96 8.06 9.93
CA ILE A 91 13.09 9.41 9.36
C ILE A 91 14.01 10.26 10.24
N ALA A 92 13.76 10.30 11.55
CA ALA A 92 14.55 11.10 12.49
C ALA A 92 16.00 10.61 12.61
N LEU A 93 16.22 9.30 12.68
CA LEU A 93 17.55 8.71 12.90
C LEU A 93 18.44 8.77 11.66
N HIS A 94 17.87 8.59 10.47
CA HIS A 94 18.65 8.49 9.23
C HIS A 94 18.51 9.70 8.30
N GLY A 95 17.68 10.69 8.67
CA GLY A 95 17.49 11.91 7.89
C GLY A 95 16.88 11.67 6.51
N PHE A 96 15.90 10.76 6.41
CA PHE A 96 15.13 10.58 5.18
C PHE A 96 14.27 11.81 4.88
N ASP A 97 13.99 12.09 3.59
CA ASP A 97 13.12 13.21 3.21
C ASP A 97 11.66 12.89 3.57
N PRO A 98 11.05 13.59 4.56
CA PRO A 98 9.69 13.29 5.00
C PRO A 98 8.64 13.56 3.92
N ALA A 99 8.95 14.37 2.90
CA ALA A 99 8.05 14.57 1.77
C ALA A 99 8.09 13.40 0.77
N ARG A 100 9.04 12.47 0.88
CA ARG A 100 9.26 11.34 -0.04
C ARG A 100 9.36 10.00 0.69
N VAL A 101 8.43 9.79 1.61
CA VAL A 101 8.19 8.50 2.24
C VAL A 101 7.01 7.83 1.55
N TYR A 102 7.19 6.61 1.09
CA TYR A 102 6.19 5.83 0.36
C TYR A 102 5.91 4.53 1.09
N LEU A 103 4.68 4.03 1.02
CA LEU A 103 4.28 2.81 1.70
C LEU A 103 3.69 1.83 0.70
N ALA A 104 4.17 0.59 0.70
CA ALA A 104 3.60 -0.47 -0.08
C ALA A 104 3.48 -1.75 0.72
N GLY A 105 2.59 -2.64 0.30
CA GLY A 105 2.48 -3.95 0.90
C GLY A 105 1.76 -4.95 0.03
N MET A 106 1.78 -6.21 0.47
CA MET A 106 1.08 -7.32 -0.15
C MET A 106 0.08 -7.96 0.83
N SER A 107 -1.10 -8.36 0.37
CA SER A 107 -2.06 -9.13 1.17
C SER A 107 -2.42 -8.40 2.47
N ALA A 108 -2.24 -9.03 3.63
CA ALA A 108 -2.39 -8.38 4.94
C ALA A 108 -1.55 -7.09 5.08
N GLY A 109 -0.35 -7.04 4.50
CA GLY A 109 0.49 -5.85 4.47
C GLY A 109 -0.07 -4.73 3.58
N ALA A 110 -0.79 -5.08 2.51
CA ALA A 110 -1.54 -4.10 1.72
C ALA A 110 -2.75 -3.55 2.49
N GLY A 111 -3.45 -4.39 3.26
CA GLY A 111 -4.50 -3.95 4.18
C GLY A 111 -3.98 -2.98 5.23
N LEU A 112 -2.86 -3.31 5.88
CA LEU A 112 -2.22 -2.42 6.87
C LEU A 112 -1.73 -1.12 6.23
N ALA A 113 -1.19 -1.19 5.01
CA ALA A 113 -0.79 0.00 4.25
C ALA A 113 -1.97 0.92 3.94
N ALA A 114 -3.14 0.36 3.61
CA ALA A 114 -4.36 1.13 3.40
C ALA A 114 -4.80 1.83 4.69
N GLN A 115 -4.82 1.12 5.83
CA GLN A 115 -5.16 1.70 7.13
C GLN A 115 -4.20 2.83 7.53
N LEU A 116 -2.89 2.62 7.39
CA LEU A 116 -1.88 3.66 7.62
C LEU A 116 -2.06 4.86 6.69
N GLY A 117 -2.40 4.62 5.43
CA GLY A 117 -2.73 5.70 4.50
C GLY A 117 -3.86 6.58 4.99
N LEU A 118 -4.92 5.99 5.54
CA LEU A 118 -6.11 6.70 6.02
C LEU A 118 -5.86 7.46 7.33
N HIS A 119 -5.05 6.92 8.23
CA HIS A 119 -4.91 7.48 9.59
C HIS A 119 -3.57 8.22 9.82
N GLU A 120 -2.59 8.03 8.95
CA GLU A 120 -1.29 8.72 8.98
C GLU A 120 -1.00 9.45 7.66
N PRO A 121 -1.94 10.27 7.13
CA PRO A 121 -1.82 10.81 5.78
C PRO A 121 -0.68 11.82 5.60
N SER A 122 -0.16 12.38 6.70
CA SER A 122 1.00 13.27 6.70
C SER A 122 2.32 12.52 6.52
N LEU A 123 2.36 11.22 6.84
CA LEU A 123 3.58 10.42 6.86
C LEU A 123 3.94 9.87 5.47
N PHE A 124 2.95 9.69 4.59
CA PHE A 124 3.14 9.01 3.30
C PHE A 124 2.73 9.89 2.11
N ALA A 125 3.59 9.95 1.10
CA ALA A 125 3.34 10.69 -0.14
C ALA A 125 2.53 9.92 -1.18
N ALA A 126 2.53 8.58 -1.11
CA ALA A 126 1.74 7.69 -1.96
C ALA A 126 1.75 6.25 -1.40
N LEU A 127 0.77 5.46 -1.81
CA LEU A 127 0.65 4.04 -1.44
C LEU A 127 0.70 3.08 -2.63
N GLY A 128 1.15 1.86 -2.34
CA GLY A 128 1.17 0.71 -3.23
C GLY A 128 0.49 -0.51 -2.61
N LEU A 129 -0.65 -0.91 -3.15
CA LEU A 129 -1.48 -1.96 -2.56
C LEU A 129 -1.52 -3.17 -3.49
N HIS A 130 -0.82 -4.24 -3.14
CA HIS A 130 -0.82 -5.48 -3.94
C HIS A 130 -1.69 -6.56 -3.30
N SER A 131 -2.64 -7.12 -4.05
CA SER A 131 -3.48 -8.25 -3.59
C SER A 131 -4.13 -8.02 -2.21
N GLY A 132 -4.56 -6.78 -1.93
CA GLY A 132 -5.11 -6.36 -0.64
C GLY A 132 -6.64 -6.32 -0.61
N ALA A 133 -7.21 -6.39 0.59
CA ALA A 133 -8.62 -6.10 0.83
C ALA A 133 -8.90 -4.59 0.83
N LEU A 134 -10.15 -4.20 0.56
CA LEU A 134 -10.60 -2.82 0.80
C LEU A 134 -10.54 -2.47 2.31
N ALA A 135 -10.42 -1.17 2.62
CA ALA A 135 -10.32 -0.70 4.00
C ALA A 135 -11.68 -0.62 4.71
N GLY A 136 -11.69 -0.77 6.03
CA GLY A 136 -12.86 -0.51 6.89
C GLY A 136 -13.99 -1.55 6.84
N ALA A 137 -13.88 -2.59 6.01
CA ALA A 137 -14.94 -3.58 5.81
C ALA A 137 -14.94 -4.73 6.84
N ALA A 138 -13.92 -4.84 7.70
CA ALA A 138 -13.78 -5.93 8.65
C ALA A 138 -13.53 -5.40 10.07
N ARG A 139 -14.07 -6.13 11.06
CA ARG A 139 -13.94 -5.83 12.51
C ARG A 139 -13.57 -7.07 13.34
N SER A 140 -13.27 -8.18 12.66
CA SER A 140 -12.88 -9.46 13.27
C SER A 140 -12.19 -10.32 12.22
N SER A 141 -11.47 -11.36 12.65
CA SER A 141 -10.78 -12.29 11.75
C SER A 141 -11.73 -13.03 10.80
N ILE A 142 -12.92 -13.42 11.27
CA ILE A 142 -13.93 -14.10 10.45
C ILE A 142 -14.50 -13.14 9.40
N HIS A 143 -14.78 -11.89 9.78
CA HIS A 143 -15.22 -10.87 8.82
C HIS A 143 -14.11 -10.56 7.81
N ALA A 144 -12.86 -10.44 8.26
CA ALA A 144 -11.70 -10.23 7.40
C ALA A 144 -11.58 -11.32 6.34
N LEU A 145 -11.73 -12.60 6.72
CA LEU A 145 -11.72 -13.72 5.77
C LEU A 145 -12.86 -13.61 4.74
N ARG A 146 -14.08 -13.28 5.18
CA ARG A 146 -15.22 -13.10 4.26
C ARG A 146 -14.99 -11.97 3.29
N VAL A 147 -14.46 -10.84 3.76
CA VAL A 147 -14.11 -9.70 2.92
C VAL A 147 -13.03 -10.08 1.92
N MET A 148 -11.99 -10.79 2.33
CA MET A 148 -10.97 -11.29 1.40
C MET A 148 -11.59 -12.15 0.30
N GLN A 149 -12.50 -13.06 0.63
CA GLN A 149 -13.09 -14.00 -0.33
C GLN A 149 -14.16 -13.38 -1.23
N HIS A 150 -14.88 -12.35 -0.78
CA HIS A 150 -16.11 -11.88 -1.43
C HIS A 150 -16.21 -10.36 -1.60
N GLY A 151 -15.25 -9.60 -1.08
CA GLY A 151 -15.37 -8.16 -0.91
C GLY A 151 -16.34 -7.80 0.22
N SER A 152 -16.56 -6.50 0.40
CA SER A 152 -17.59 -5.99 1.31
C SER A 152 -18.98 -6.11 0.70
N ARG A 153 -19.98 -6.37 1.56
CA ARG A 153 -21.40 -6.20 1.24
C ARG A 153 -21.87 -4.76 1.47
N ASP A 154 -21.18 -4.04 2.34
CA ASP A 154 -21.44 -2.63 2.59
C ASP A 154 -20.85 -1.78 1.47
N GLU A 155 -21.50 -0.66 1.18
CA GLU A 155 -21.11 0.28 0.13
C GLU A 155 -19.70 0.87 0.42
N PRO A 156 -18.69 0.61 -0.43
CA PRO A 156 -17.30 1.03 -0.20
C PRO A 156 -17.12 2.52 0.11
N ILE A 157 -17.89 3.40 -0.54
CA ILE A 157 -17.82 4.84 -0.29
C ILE A 157 -18.32 5.18 1.11
N ALA A 158 -19.42 4.58 1.55
CA ALA A 158 -19.96 4.79 2.89
C ALA A 158 -18.97 4.31 3.98
N LEU A 159 -18.27 3.20 3.74
CA LEU A 159 -17.24 2.71 4.67
C LEU A 159 -16.09 3.70 4.86
N ILE A 160 -15.67 4.38 3.78
CA ILE A 160 -14.57 5.34 3.86
C ILE A 160 -15.03 6.71 4.40
N ASP A 161 -16.25 7.14 4.09
CA ASP A 161 -16.90 8.31 4.70
C ASP A 161 -17.02 8.15 6.22
N ALA A 162 -17.23 6.93 6.72
CA ALA A 162 -17.24 6.66 8.17
C ALA A 162 -15.84 6.57 8.81
N ALA A 163 -14.77 6.46 8.02
CA ALA A 163 -13.42 6.20 8.52
C ALA A 163 -12.55 7.46 8.63
N ILE A 164 -12.81 8.49 7.82
CA ILE A 164 -11.97 9.71 7.77
C ILE A 164 -12.81 10.98 7.62
N GLU A 165 -12.26 12.09 8.14
CA GLU A 165 -12.80 13.44 7.94
C GLU A 165 -12.24 14.06 6.65
N PHE A 166 -13.03 14.06 5.58
CA PHE A 166 -12.60 14.44 4.23
C PHE A 166 -12.11 15.88 4.10
N ASP A 167 -12.75 16.82 4.80
CA ASP A 167 -12.40 18.25 4.74
C ASP A 167 -10.98 18.53 5.22
N ARG A 168 -10.40 17.61 6.00
CA ARG A 168 -9.06 17.72 6.57
C ARG A 168 -8.07 16.72 5.94
N TYR A 169 -8.53 15.86 5.02
CA TYR A 169 -7.71 14.82 4.44
C TYR A 169 -6.97 15.32 3.17
N PRO A 170 -5.64 15.23 3.09
CA PRO A 170 -4.85 15.86 2.02
C PRO A 170 -4.86 15.09 0.68
N GLY A 171 -5.68 14.06 0.56
CA GLY A 171 -5.63 13.08 -0.53
C GLY A 171 -4.43 12.13 -0.44
N MET A 172 -4.54 10.98 -1.11
CA MET A 172 -3.53 9.92 -1.05
C MET A 172 -3.42 9.21 -2.40
N PRO A 173 -2.41 9.55 -3.22
CA PRO A 173 -2.18 8.86 -4.48
C PRO A 173 -1.91 7.37 -4.24
N VAL A 174 -2.56 6.51 -5.03
CA VAL A 174 -2.56 5.05 -4.83
C VAL A 174 -2.32 4.31 -6.15
N LEU A 175 -1.47 3.30 -6.09
CA LEU A 175 -1.37 2.25 -7.11
C LEU A 175 -1.88 0.94 -6.49
N ILE A 176 -2.95 0.37 -7.04
CA ILE A 176 -3.46 -0.96 -6.72
C ILE A 176 -2.98 -1.92 -7.79
N VAL A 177 -2.36 -3.03 -7.39
CA VAL A 177 -2.00 -4.15 -8.27
C VAL A 177 -2.72 -5.39 -7.77
N HIS A 178 -3.40 -6.11 -8.64
CA HIS A 178 -4.17 -7.29 -8.24
C HIS A 178 -4.17 -8.35 -9.33
N GLY A 179 -4.16 -9.62 -8.93
CA GLY A 179 -4.25 -10.74 -9.88
C GLY A 179 -5.70 -11.07 -10.21
N GLU A 180 -6.00 -11.32 -11.49
CA GLU A 180 -7.35 -11.72 -11.93
C GLU A 180 -7.81 -13.05 -11.34
N LEU A 181 -6.86 -13.95 -11.06
CA LEU A 181 -7.10 -15.29 -10.55
C LEU A 181 -6.71 -15.42 -9.06
N ASP A 182 -6.66 -14.30 -8.34
CA ASP A 182 -6.34 -14.31 -6.90
C ASP A 182 -7.46 -15.04 -6.12
N GLY A 183 -7.17 -16.29 -5.75
CA GLY A 183 -8.08 -17.15 -4.99
C GLY A 183 -8.02 -16.97 -3.47
N VAL A 184 -7.19 -16.05 -2.97
CA VAL A 184 -7.10 -15.73 -1.53
C VAL A 184 -7.83 -14.43 -1.24
N VAL A 185 -7.54 -13.39 -2.03
CA VAL A 185 -8.21 -12.09 -1.98
C VAL A 185 -8.85 -11.82 -3.32
N ALA A 186 -10.16 -12.00 -3.41
CA ALA A 186 -10.91 -11.87 -4.65
C ALA A 186 -10.76 -10.47 -5.26
N LYS A 187 -10.65 -10.41 -6.59
CA LYS A 187 -10.40 -9.17 -7.36
C LYS A 187 -11.41 -8.04 -7.10
N ILE A 188 -12.63 -8.37 -6.68
CA ILE A 188 -13.64 -7.38 -6.27
C ILE A 188 -13.14 -6.45 -5.17
N ASN A 189 -12.23 -6.91 -4.31
CA ASN A 189 -11.57 -6.06 -3.32
C ASN A 189 -10.76 -4.93 -3.96
N ALA A 190 -10.05 -5.18 -5.06
CA ALA A 190 -9.32 -4.14 -5.77
C ALA A 190 -10.26 -3.11 -6.40
N GLU A 191 -11.39 -3.55 -6.95
CA GLU A 191 -12.42 -2.69 -7.53
C GLU A 191 -13.08 -1.82 -6.46
N GLN A 192 -13.44 -2.41 -5.32
CA GLN A 192 -14.02 -1.68 -4.19
C GLN A 192 -13.00 -0.73 -3.54
N ALA A 193 -11.75 -1.15 -3.37
CA ALA A 193 -10.66 -0.28 -2.90
C ALA A 193 -10.45 0.89 -3.86
N ALA A 194 -10.50 0.67 -5.18
CA ALA A 194 -10.39 1.76 -6.14
C ALA A 194 -11.48 2.81 -5.92
N ARG A 195 -12.74 2.40 -5.69
CA ARG A 195 -13.84 3.33 -5.37
C ARG A 195 -13.56 4.14 -4.10
N GLN A 196 -13.04 3.50 -3.04
CA GLN A 196 -12.61 4.20 -1.83
C GLN A 196 -11.53 5.25 -2.12
N TRP A 197 -10.48 4.87 -2.83
CA TRP A 197 -9.38 5.80 -3.10
C TRP A 197 -9.75 6.91 -4.09
N LEU A 198 -10.74 6.69 -4.97
CA LEU A 198 -11.32 7.78 -5.76
C LEU A 198 -12.02 8.80 -4.87
N ARG A 199 -12.81 8.33 -3.90
CA ARG A 199 -13.48 9.18 -2.92
C ARG A 199 -12.46 9.94 -2.07
N VAL A 200 -11.45 9.26 -1.53
CA VAL A 200 -10.33 9.84 -0.72
C VAL A 200 -9.59 10.95 -1.47
N ASN A 201 -9.45 10.84 -2.79
CA ASN A 201 -8.78 11.84 -3.61
C ASN A 201 -9.75 12.87 -4.21
N GLY A 202 -11.02 12.85 -3.79
CA GLY A 202 -12.08 13.73 -4.25
C GLY A 202 -12.29 13.67 -5.77
N LEU A 203 -12.06 12.52 -6.40
CA LEU A 203 -12.34 12.25 -7.82
C LEU A 203 -13.79 11.79 -8.02
N VAL A 204 -14.42 11.32 -6.95
CA VAL A 204 -15.86 11.08 -6.86
C VAL A 204 -16.41 11.69 -5.58
N ASP A 205 -17.71 12.00 -5.57
CA ASP A 205 -18.44 12.44 -4.38
C ASP A 205 -18.97 11.25 -3.56
N ALA A 206 -19.76 11.55 -2.51
CA ALA A 206 -20.35 10.55 -1.62
C ALA A 206 -21.39 9.63 -2.31
N SER A 207 -21.92 10.03 -3.47
CA SER A 207 -22.80 9.19 -4.29
C SER A 207 -22.01 8.30 -5.28
N GLY A 208 -20.71 8.54 -5.41
CA GLY A 208 -19.84 7.85 -6.36
C GLY A 208 -19.79 8.50 -7.75
N GLU A 209 -20.44 9.65 -7.92
CA GLU A 209 -20.43 10.41 -9.16
C GLU A 209 -19.10 11.15 -9.33
N ALA A 210 -18.62 11.21 -10.59
CA ALA A 210 -17.34 11.82 -10.89
C ALA A 210 -17.38 13.34 -10.68
N THR A 211 -16.50 13.86 -9.83
CA THR A 211 -16.39 15.31 -9.56
C THR A 211 -15.32 15.98 -10.41
N GLY A 212 -14.54 15.21 -11.16
CA GLY A 212 -13.56 15.71 -12.12
C GLY A 212 -12.39 14.75 -12.37
N GLY A 213 -11.49 15.18 -13.25
CA GLY A 213 -10.40 14.34 -13.73
C GLY A 213 -10.78 13.53 -14.97
N THR A 214 -9.88 12.64 -15.40
CA THR A 214 -10.09 11.81 -16.59
C THR A 214 -9.78 10.35 -16.29
N ARG A 215 -10.57 9.44 -16.82
CA ARG A 215 -10.32 7.99 -16.77
C ARG A 215 -9.67 7.53 -18.07
N VAL A 216 -8.51 6.88 -17.97
CA VAL A 216 -7.80 6.31 -19.11
C VAL A 216 -7.59 4.84 -18.87
N MET A 217 -8.02 4.02 -19.82
CA MET A 217 -7.86 2.58 -19.79
C MET A 217 -6.81 2.18 -20.82
N THR A 218 -5.88 1.32 -20.43
CA THR A 218 -4.79 0.84 -21.29
C THR A 218 -4.70 -0.66 -21.15
N GLU A 219 -4.92 -1.34 -22.26
CA GLU A 219 -4.74 -2.79 -22.35
C GLU A 219 -3.30 -3.12 -22.78
N HIS A 220 -2.69 -4.02 -22.04
CA HIS A 220 -1.46 -4.70 -22.40
C HIS A 220 -1.76 -6.19 -22.55
N GLY A 221 -0.85 -6.99 -23.13
CA GLY A 221 -1.09 -8.43 -23.26
C GLY A 221 -1.31 -9.14 -21.90
N ASP A 222 -0.57 -8.73 -20.88
CA ASP A 222 -0.50 -9.37 -19.56
C ASP A 222 -1.32 -8.67 -18.46
N ARG A 223 -1.93 -7.51 -18.74
CA ARG A 223 -2.63 -6.71 -17.73
C ARG A 223 -3.58 -5.68 -18.34
N LEU A 224 -4.55 -5.26 -17.55
CA LEU A 224 -5.38 -4.08 -17.76
C LEU A 224 -4.97 -2.98 -16.77
N VAL A 225 -4.66 -1.79 -17.26
CA VAL A 225 -4.36 -0.63 -16.41
C VAL A 225 -5.45 0.43 -16.56
N VAL A 226 -6.01 0.86 -15.44
CA VAL A 226 -6.98 1.96 -15.37
C VAL A 226 -6.36 3.10 -14.55
N ASP A 227 -6.18 4.25 -15.20
CA ASP A 227 -5.70 5.48 -14.59
C ASP A 227 -6.83 6.48 -14.39
N TYR A 228 -6.99 6.95 -13.16
CA TYR A 228 -7.81 8.11 -12.84
C TYR A 228 -6.88 9.29 -12.59
N ARG A 229 -6.92 10.26 -13.50
CA ARG A 229 -5.95 11.35 -13.58
C ARG A 229 -6.57 12.68 -13.18
N ARG A 230 -5.77 13.53 -12.54
CA ARG A 230 -6.07 14.94 -12.29
C ARG A 230 -4.91 15.77 -12.84
N ARG A 231 -5.22 16.77 -13.67
CA ARG A 231 -4.21 17.62 -14.33
C ARG A 231 -3.12 16.80 -15.04
N GLY A 232 -3.53 15.81 -15.85
CA GLY A 232 -2.64 14.92 -16.60
C GLY A 232 -1.91 13.84 -15.78
N ARG A 233 -2.00 13.87 -14.46
CA ARG A 233 -1.26 12.96 -13.57
C ARG A 233 -2.18 11.90 -12.97
N ALA A 234 -1.81 10.62 -13.08
CA ALA A 234 -2.52 9.53 -12.41
C ALA A 234 -2.53 9.74 -10.89
N ILE A 235 -3.70 9.71 -10.25
CA ILE A 235 -3.85 9.83 -8.79
C ILE A 235 -4.22 8.48 -8.20
N VAL A 236 -5.18 7.79 -8.82
CA VAL A 236 -5.49 6.39 -8.54
C VAL A 236 -5.17 5.58 -9.80
N ARG A 237 -4.33 4.56 -9.67
CA ARG A 237 -4.04 3.60 -10.73
C ARG A 237 -4.44 2.21 -10.26
N VAL A 238 -5.18 1.49 -11.08
CA VAL A 238 -5.51 0.08 -10.87
C VAL A 238 -4.84 -0.73 -11.97
N CYS A 239 -4.08 -1.75 -11.60
CA CYS A 239 -3.44 -2.68 -12.52
C CYS A 239 -3.95 -4.09 -12.20
N MET A 240 -4.82 -4.59 -13.06
CA MET A 240 -5.35 -5.94 -12.99
C MET A 240 -4.48 -6.85 -13.86
N VAL A 241 -3.76 -7.79 -13.26
CA VAL A 241 -2.78 -8.66 -13.93
C VAL A 241 -3.45 -9.97 -14.35
N ARG A 242 -3.43 -10.25 -15.65
CA ARG A 242 -4.08 -11.42 -16.24
C ARG A 242 -3.34 -12.69 -15.85
N GLY A 243 -4.10 -13.72 -15.45
CA GLY A 243 -3.55 -15.02 -15.08
C GLY A 243 -2.74 -15.05 -13.77
N LEU A 244 -2.61 -13.93 -13.05
CA LEU A 244 -1.91 -13.88 -11.77
C LEU A 244 -2.84 -14.31 -10.63
N GLY A 245 -2.33 -15.18 -9.74
CA GLY A 245 -2.99 -15.58 -8.50
C GLY A 245 -2.60 -14.69 -7.31
N HIS A 246 -2.62 -15.24 -6.09
CA HIS A 246 -2.18 -14.52 -4.88
C HIS A 246 -0.65 -14.48 -4.77
N ALA A 247 -0.01 -13.68 -5.62
CA ALA A 247 1.45 -13.59 -5.71
C ALA A 247 1.88 -12.19 -6.13
N TRP A 248 3.05 -11.74 -5.67
CA TRP A 248 3.69 -10.53 -6.14
C TRP A 248 4.09 -10.65 -7.62
N SER A 249 3.59 -9.74 -8.46
CA SER A 249 3.82 -9.75 -9.91
C SER A 249 5.25 -9.36 -10.29
N GLY A 250 5.86 -10.09 -11.23
CA GLY A 250 7.21 -9.85 -11.75
C GLY A 250 8.34 -10.09 -10.73
N GLY A 251 8.07 -10.85 -9.67
CA GLY A 251 9.01 -11.22 -8.61
C GLY A 251 9.85 -12.46 -8.93
N ASP A 252 10.48 -13.02 -7.90
CA ASP A 252 11.22 -14.29 -7.96
C ASP A 252 10.31 -15.49 -7.65
N ASP A 253 9.86 -16.22 -8.68
CA ASP A 253 8.92 -17.35 -8.54
C ASP A 253 9.47 -18.60 -7.86
N ARG A 254 10.78 -18.62 -7.55
CA ARG A 254 11.36 -19.66 -6.68
C ARG A 254 11.00 -19.44 -5.21
N LEU A 255 10.56 -18.24 -4.84
CA LEU A 255 10.12 -17.90 -3.49
C LEU A 255 8.59 -17.90 -3.40
N PRO A 256 8.01 -18.45 -2.33
CA PRO A 256 6.56 -18.46 -2.13
C PRO A 256 5.94 -17.06 -2.26
N PHE A 257 4.70 -16.99 -2.74
CA PHE A 257 3.92 -15.76 -2.91
C PHE A 257 4.53 -14.75 -3.91
N ASN A 258 5.35 -15.21 -4.85
CA ASN A 258 5.89 -14.41 -5.94
C ASN A 258 5.65 -15.11 -7.29
N ALA A 259 5.50 -14.34 -8.35
CA ALA A 259 5.37 -14.86 -9.70
C ALA A 259 6.30 -14.10 -10.64
N ALA A 260 7.02 -14.81 -11.51
CA ALA A 260 7.83 -14.19 -12.57
C ALA A 260 6.96 -13.62 -13.70
N ARG A 261 5.70 -14.08 -13.81
CA ARG A 261 4.72 -13.60 -14.79
C ARG A 261 4.16 -12.23 -14.38
N GLY A 262 3.69 -11.49 -15.39
CA GLY A 262 3.07 -10.18 -15.23
C GLY A 262 4.09 -9.04 -15.20
N PRO A 263 3.63 -7.79 -15.03
CA PRO A 263 4.53 -6.64 -14.90
C PRO A 263 5.37 -6.73 -13.63
N ASP A 264 6.55 -6.12 -13.64
CA ASP A 264 7.34 -5.85 -12.44
C ASP A 264 6.61 -4.83 -11.54
N ALA A 265 5.93 -5.33 -10.51
CA ALA A 265 5.17 -4.50 -9.58
C ALA A 265 6.08 -3.54 -8.79
N SER A 266 7.30 -3.96 -8.43
CA SER A 266 8.27 -3.12 -7.73
C SER A 266 8.67 -1.91 -8.60
N ALA A 267 8.91 -2.14 -9.90
CA ALA A 267 9.19 -1.07 -10.86
C ALA A 267 8.00 -0.15 -11.10
N MET A 268 6.80 -0.70 -11.20
CA MET A 268 5.57 0.11 -11.31
C MET A 268 5.39 1.02 -10.10
N LEU A 269 5.59 0.48 -8.89
CA LEU A 269 5.53 1.22 -7.63
C LEU A 269 6.53 2.37 -7.63
N TRP A 270 7.80 2.09 -7.91
CA TRP A 270 8.81 3.13 -7.95
C TRP A 270 8.52 4.21 -8.99
N ALA A 271 8.10 3.83 -10.20
CA ALA A 271 7.71 4.78 -11.25
C ALA A 271 6.55 5.68 -10.82
N PHE A 272 5.59 5.12 -10.07
CA PHE A 272 4.46 5.87 -9.50
C PHE A 272 4.90 6.80 -8.37
N PHE A 273 5.72 6.30 -7.45
CA PHE A 273 6.20 6.96 -6.23
C PHE A 273 7.15 8.12 -6.50
N ARG A 274 8.16 7.94 -7.34
CA ARG A 274 9.24 8.94 -7.53
C ARG A 274 8.77 10.32 -7.99
N THR A 275 7.56 10.40 -8.55
CA THR A 275 6.95 11.66 -8.96
C THR A 275 6.30 12.41 -7.80
N ARG A 276 6.00 11.72 -6.68
CA ARG A 276 5.10 12.14 -5.59
C ARG A 276 5.91 12.80 -4.49
N ARG A 277 5.34 13.88 -3.97
CA ARG A 277 5.81 14.58 -2.78
C ARG A 277 4.60 14.90 -1.90
N ARG A 278 4.71 14.65 -0.60
CA ARG A 278 3.74 15.09 0.39
C ARG A 278 4.02 16.56 0.73
N ALA A 279 2.97 17.37 0.82
CA ALA A 279 3.09 18.69 1.41
C ALA A 279 3.32 18.49 2.92
N LEU A 280 4.44 19.01 3.42
CA LEU A 280 4.72 18.97 4.86
C LEU A 280 3.87 20.02 5.56
N PRO A 281 3.36 19.74 6.78
CA PRO A 281 2.76 20.79 7.60
C PRO A 281 3.76 21.93 7.76
N VAL A 282 3.30 23.17 7.61
CA VAL A 282 4.11 24.33 8.00
C VAL A 282 4.33 24.22 9.50
N THR A 283 5.53 23.87 9.94
CA THR A 283 5.92 23.98 11.34
C THR A 283 5.98 25.48 11.66
N SER A 284 4.99 26.01 12.38
CA SER A 284 5.13 27.31 13.00
C SER A 284 6.33 27.26 13.97
N PRO A 285 7.19 28.28 13.98
CA PRO A 285 8.37 28.33 14.84
C PRO A 285 8.02 28.33 16.33
#